data_AF-A0AA50DHC1-F1
#
_entry.id   AF-A0AA50DHC1-F1
#
_cell.length_a   1.000
_cell.length_b   1.000
_cell.length_c   1.000
_cell.angle_alpha   90.00
_cell.angle_beta   90.00
_cell.angle_gamma   90.00
#
_symmetry.space_group_name_H-M   'P 1'
#
loop_
_entity.id
_entity.type
_entity.pdbx_description
1 polymer ?
#
loop_
_entity_poly.entity_id
_entity_poly.type
_entity_poly.pdbx_seq_one_letter_code
_entity_poly.pdbx_strand_id
1 'polypeptide(L)'
;MKQLVIDMLMKIAKIDVDAKELTAQVEAQSLLIAALLLTAGKEGASNISENIQNAIVAASSSGKGFLQSDVDLLLTHVNRLLAVTRYVDEKANAAEPS
;
A
#
# COMPACT_ATOMS: atom_id res chain seq x y z
N MET A 1 38.20 2.17 -18.19
CA MET A 1 36.94 2.94 -18.38
C MET A 1 35.81 2.10 -18.97
N LYS A 2 36.00 1.32 -20.05
CA LYS A 2 34.93 0.52 -20.67
C LYS A 2 34.27 -0.49 -19.70
N GLN A 3 35.06 -1.25 -18.94
CA GLN A 3 34.55 -2.19 -17.91
C GLN A 3 33.66 -1.49 -16.87
N LEU A 4 34.14 -0.36 -16.34
CA LEU A 4 33.45 0.43 -15.31
C LEU A 4 32.09 0.95 -15.78
N VAL A 5 31.98 1.34 -17.06
CA VAL A 5 30.70 1.75 -17.68
C VAL A 5 29.76 0.55 -17.83
N ILE A 6 30.26 -0.61 -18.26
CA ILE A 6 29.46 -1.84 -18.39
C ILE A 6 28.94 -2.28 -17.02
N ASP A 7 29.79 -2.30 -16.00
CA ASP A 7 29.40 -2.67 -14.63
C ASP A 7 28.34 -1.72 -14.07
N MET A 8 28.44 -0.42 -14.36
CA MET A 8 27.45 0.57 -13.97
C MET A 8 26.11 0.35 -14.69
N LEU A 9 26.13 0.08 -16.00
CA LEU A 9 24.92 -0.24 -16.78
C LEU A 9 24.23 -1.52 -16.28
N MET A 10 25.00 -2.56 -15.97
CA MET A 10 24.46 -3.80 -15.38
C MET A 10 23.84 -3.55 -14.01
N LYS A 11 24.48 -2.72 -13.17
CA LYS A 11 23.96 -2.36 -11.86
C LYS A 11 22.64 -1.57 -11.96
N ILE A 12 22.54 -0.63 -12.91
CA ILE A 12 21.30 0.12 -13.17
C ILE A 12 20.20 -0.80 -13.66
N ALA A 13 20.49 -1.70 -14.59
CA ALA A 13 19.52 -2.66 -15.09
C ALA A 13 18.98 -3.57 -13.97
N LYS A 14 19.86 -4.01 -13.05
CA LYS A 14 19.43 -4.79 -11.89
C LYS A 14 18.54 -3.97 -10.94
N ILE A 15 18.89 -2.72 -10.66
CA ILE A 15 18.08 -1.83 -9.82
C ILE A 15 16.69 -1.62 -10.44
N ASP A 16 16.60 -1.46 -11.77
CA ASP A 16 15.33 -1.29 -12.48
C ASP A 16 14.42 -2.53 -12.36
N VAL A 17 14.99 -3.74 -12.50
CA VAL A 17 14.24 -4.99 -12.31
C VAL A 17 13.78 -5.14 -10.87
N ASP A 18 14.68 -4.93 -9.90
CA ASP A 18 14.36 -5.06 -8.48
C ASP A 18 13.28 -4.04 -8.06
N ALA A 19 13.29 -2.83 -8.64
CA ALA A 19 12.26 -1.81 -8.41
C ALA A 19 10.88 -2.18 -9.01
N LYS A 20 10.87 -2.79 -10.21
CA LYS A 20 9.63 -3.29 -10.83
C LYS A 20 9.00 -4.40 -10.01
N GLU A 21 9.80 -5.34 -9.53
CA GLU A 21 9.33 -6.43 -8.68
C GLU A 21 8.73 -5.89 -7.37
N LEU A 22 9.44 -4.95 -6.72
CA LEU A 22 8.94 -4.31 -5.49
C LEU A 22 7.61 -3.57 -5.74
N THR A 23 7.49 -2.88 -6.87
CA THR A 23 6.24 -2.20 -7.25
C THR A 23 5.10 -3.20 -7.45
N ALA A 24 5.34 -4.27 -8.20
CA ALA A 24 4.35 -5.32 -8.44
C ALA A 24 3.90 -5.98 -7.12
N GLN A 25 4.83 -6.22 -6.19
CA GLN A 25 4.52 -6.77 -4.88
C GLN A 25 3.62 -5.83 -4.06
N VAL A 26 3.92 -4.54 -4.05
CA VAL A 26 3.10 -3.53 -3.35
C VAL A 26 1.70 -3.42 -3.97
N GLU A 27 1.59 -3.45 -5.30
CA GLU A 27 0.30 -3.43 -5.99
C GLU A 27 -0.53 -4.69 -5.70
N ALA A 28 0.09 -5.87 -5.72
CA ALA A 28 -0.57 -7.12 -5.39
C ALA A 28 -1.10 -7.14 -3.95
N GLN A 29 -0.30 -6.65 -3.00
CA GLN A 29 -0.73 -6.51 -1.60
C GLN A 29 -1.89 -5.52 -1.45
N SER A 30 -1.83 -4.40 -2.18
CA SER A 30 -2.91 -3.40 -2.19
C SER A 30 -4.23 -4.01 -2.66
N LEU A 31 -4.18 -4.81 -3.72
CA LEU A 31 -5.34 -5.51 -4.26
C LEU A 31 -5.89 -6.58 -3.30
N LEU A 32 -5.01 -7.33 -2.64
CA LEU A 32 -5.40 -8.31 -1.63
C LEU A 32 -6.12 -7.65 -0.44
N ILE A 33 -5.59 -6.53 0.06
CA ILE A 33 -6.24 -5.76 1.15
C ILE A 33 -7.62 -5.28 0.70
N ALA A 34 -7.73 -4.76 -0.53
CA ALA A 34 -9.01 -4.34 -1.07
C ALA A 34 -10.03 -5.49 -1.13
N ALA A 35 -9.62 -6.65 -1.61
CA ALA A 35 -10.47 -7.85 -1.65
C ALA A 35 -10.90 -8.31 -0.26
N LEU A 36 -10.01 -8.26 0.74
CA LEU A 36 -10.32 -8.60 2.13
C LEU A 36 -11.33 -7.63 2.74
N LEU A 37 -11.15 -6.33 2.51
CA LEU A 37 -12.06 -5.29 3.00
C LEU A 37 -13.45 -5.39 2.35
N LEU A 38 -13.50 -5.63 1.04
CA LEU A 38 -14.74 -5.90 0.30
C LEU A 38 -15.46 -7.13 0.88
N THR A 39 -14.73 -8.21 1.13
CA THR A 39 -15.29 -9.45 1.71
C THR A 39 -15.82 -9.24 3.12
N ALA A 40 -15.18 -8.37 3.91
CA ALA A 40 -15.62 -8.04 5.26
C ALA A 40 -16.92 -7.19 5.30
N GLY A 41 -17.33 -6.62 4.17
CA GLY A 41 -18.52 -5.76 4.06
C GLY A 41 -18.36 -4.40 4.74
N LYS A 42 -19.40 -3.57 4.72
CA LYS A 42 -19.36 -2.18 5.21
C LYS A 42 -18.97 -2.04 6.68
N GLU A 43 -19.59 -2.81 7.56
CA GLU A 43 -19.29 -2.75 9.00
C GLU A 43 -17.88 -3.28 9.31
N GLY A 44 -17.47 -4.37 8.67
CA GLY A 44 -16.13 -4.94 8.81
C GLY A 44 -15.04 -3.99 8.32
N ALA A 45 -15.22 -3.38 7.15
CA ALA A 45 -14.27 -2.42 6.60
C ALA A 45 -14.11 -1.16 7.48
N SER A 46 -15.21 -0.64 8.05
CA SER A 46 -15.16 0.49 8.97
C SER A 46 -14.37 0.16 10.24
N ASN A 47 -14.65 -1.00 10.85
CA ASN A 47 -13.97 -1.46 12.06
C ASN A 47 -12.47 -1.70 11.80
N ILE A 48 -12.12 -2.30 10.66
CA ILE A 48 -10.72 -2.52 10.27
C ILE A 48 -9.99 -1.18 10.09
N SER A 49 -10.62 -0.22 9.40
CA SER A 49 -10.05 1.12 9.20
C SER A 49 -9.78 1.82 10.54
N GLU A 50 -10.73 1.78 11.46
CA GLU A 50 -10.60 2.40 12.78
C GLU A 50 -9.51 1.72 13.62
N ASN A 51 -9.46 0.39 13.60
CA ASN A 51 -8.42 -0.38 14.29
C ASN A 51 -7.01 -0.08 13.76
N ILE A 52 -6.86 0.06 12.44
CA ILE A 52 -5.57 0.46 11.83
C ILE A 52 -5.18 1.86 12.28
N GLN A 53 -6.11 2.82 12.24
CA GLN A 53 -5.86 4.19 12.67
C GLN A 53 -5.44 4.24 14.15
N ASN A 54 -6.14 3.52 15.02
CA ASN A 54 -5.83 3.42 16.45
C ASN A 54 -4.47 2.78 16.71
N ALA A 55 -4.11 1.73 15.97
CA ALA A 55 -2.80 1.09 16.07
C ALA A 55 -1.66 2.04 15.67
N ILE A 56 -1.86 2.84 14.61
CA ILE A 56 -0.87 3.84 14.15
C ILE A 56 -0.68 4.94 15.21
N VAL A 57 -1.77 5.45 15.79
CA VAL A 57 -1.71 6.47 16.86
C VAL A 57 -1.11 5.91 18.15
N ALA A 58 -1.40 4.65 18.49
CA ALA A 58 -0.78 3.98 19.62
C ALA A 58 0.73 3.79 19.40
N ALA A 59 1.14 3.40 18.20
CA ALA A 59 2.54 3.27 17.84
C ALA A 59 3.28 4.62 17.89
N SER A 60 2.68 5.69 17.36
CA SER A 60 3.27 7.04 17.37
C SER A 60 3.43 7.62 18.78
N SER A 61 2.49 7.33 19.68
CA SER A 61 2.51 7.79 21.08
C SER A 61 3.37 6.92 22.01
N SER A 62 3.72 5.68 21.61
CA SER A 62 4.47 4.72 22.44
C SER A 62 5.93 5.07 22.72
N GLY A 63 6.48 6.09 22.05
CA GLY A 63 7.73 6.77 22.43
C GLY A 63 9.01 5.93 22.24
N LYS A 64 9.89 6.43 21.34
CA LYS A 64 11.22 5.91 20.96
C LYS A 64 11.19 4.87 19.83
N GLY A 65 10.96 5.33 18.60
CA GLY A 65 11.26 4.51 17.42
C GLY A 65 10.77 5.11 16.10
N PHE A 66 9.59 5.70 16.10
CA PHE A 66 8.99 6.28 14.90
C PHE A 66 9.16 7.79 14.85
N LEU A 67 9.66 8.31 13.73
CA LEU A 67 9.56 9.74 13.44
C LEU A 67 8.11 10.06 13.08
N GLN A 68 7.65 11.27 13.41
CA GLN A 68 6.33 11.73 12.99
C GLN A 68 6.14 11.61 11.47
N SER A 69 7.20 11.83 10.69
CA SER A 69 7.20 11.65 9.24
C SER A 69 6.85 10.23 8.79
N ASP A 70 7.30 9.21 9.54
CA ASP A 70 7.02 7.80 9.21
C ASP A 70 5.55 7.47 9.45
N VAL A 71 4.98 8.05 10.51
CA VAL A 71 3.56 7.94 10.88
C VAL A 71 2.69 8.59 9.81
N ASP A 72 3.05 9.81 9.39
CA ASP A 72 2.32 10.54 8.34
C ASP A 72 2.37 9.81 6.99
N LEU A 73 3.51 9.18 6.68
CA LEU A 73 3.69 8.34 5.49
C LEU A 73 2.77 7.11 5.55
N LEU A 74 2.76 6.38 6.67
CA LEU A 74 1.89 5.24 6.90
C LEU A 74 0.41 5.60 6.73
N LEU A 75 -0.03 6.71 7.32
CA LEU A 75 -1.40 7.20 7.18
C LEU A 75 -1.75 7.52 5.73
N THR A 76 -0.83 8.15 5.00
CA THR A 76 -1.01 8.45 3.57
C THR A 76 -1.22 7.17 2.76
N HIS A 77 -0.40 6.14 3.00
CA HIS A 77 -0.52 4.86 2.31
C HIS A 77 -1.84 4.14 2.64
N VAL A 78 -2.22 4.08 3.93
CA VAL A 78 -3.47 3.44 4.35
C VAL A 78 -4.68 4.13 3.71
N ASN A 79 -4.74 5.46 3.74
CA ASN A 79 -5.83 6.21 3.11
C ASN A 79 -5.93 5.95 1.61
N ARG A 80 -4.79 5.85 0.92
CA ARG A 80 -4.76 5.49 -0.49
C ARG A 80 -5.32 4.09 -0.75
N LEU A 81 -4.97 3.10 0.08
CA LEU A 81 -5.50 1.74 -0.03
C LEU A 81 -7.02 1.67 0.17
N LEU A 82 -7.53 2.39 1.16
CA LEU A 82 -8.97 2.49 1.41
C LEU A 82 -9.70 3.16 0.23
N ALA A 83 -9.12 4.21 -0.36
CA ALA A 83 -9.69 4.88 -1.53
C ALA A 83 -9.74 3.96 -2.75
N VAL A 84 -8.67 3.19 -3.02
CA VAL A 84 -8.65 2.19 -4.12
C VAL A 84 -9.72 1.13 -3.89
N THR A 85 -9.86 0.63 -2.66
CA THR A 85 -10.87 -0.37 -2.31
C THR A 85 -12.28 0.13 -2.61
N ARG A 86 -12.60 1.35 -2.17
CA ARG A 86 -13.91 1.98 -2.45
C ARG A 86 -14.14 2.18 -3.94
N TYR A 87 -13.13 2.63 -4.67
CA TYR A 87 -13.22 2.79 -6.12
C TYR A 87 -13.52 1.46 -6.84
N VAL A 88 -12.86 0.37 -6.43
CA VAL A 88 -13.11 -0.96 -6.99
C VAL A 88 -14.53 -1.43 -6.65
N ASP A 89 -14.99 -1.24 -5.41
CA ASP A 89 -16.36 -1.56 -4.97
C ASP A 89 -17.41 -0.81 -5.82
N GLU A 90 -17.25 0.50 -5.97
CA GLU A 90 -18.13 1.34 -6.77
C GLU A 90 -18.19 0.89 -8.24
N LYS A 91 -17.04 0.51 -8.81
CA LYS A 91 -16.96 0.02 -10.19
C LYS A 91 -17.54 -1.38 -10.36
N ALA A 92 -17.37 -2.26 -9.38
CA ALA A 92 -17.98 -3.59 -9.40
C ALA A 92 -19.51 -3.50 -9.36
N ASN A 93 -20.05 -2.68 -8.46
CA ASN A 93 -21.50 -2.47 -8.34
C ASN A 93 -22.11 -1.75 -9.55
N ALA A 94 -21.36 -0.90 -10.25
CA ALA A 94 -21.82 -0.25 -11.48
C ALA A 94 -21.82 -1.18 -12.71
N ALA A 95 -21.15 -2.34 -12.64
CA ALA A 95 -21.02 -3.29 -13.74
C ALA A 95 -22.09 -4.40 -13.72
N GLU A 96 -22.92 -4.49 -12.67
CA GLU A 96 -24.10 -5.37 -12.65
C GLU A 96 -25.30 -4.65 -13.30
N PRO A 97 -25.73 -5.02 -14.52
CA PRO A 97 -26.96 -4.47 -15.08
C PRO A 97 -28.16 -5.05 -14.33
N SER A 98 -29.07 -4.16 -13.92
CA SER A 98 -30.38 -4.49 -13.35
C SER A 98 -31.28 -5.23 -14.33
#